data_AF-A0A959RVY3-F1
#
_entry.id   AF-A0A959RVY3-F1
#
_cell.length_a   1.000
_cell.length_b   1.000
_cell.length_c   1.000
_cell.angle_alpha   90.00
_cell.angle_beta   90.00
_cell.angle_gamma   90.00
#
_symmetry.space_group_name_H-M   'P 1'
#
loop_
_entity.id
_entity.type
_entity.pdbx_description
1 polymer ?
#
loop_
_entity_poly.entity_id
_entity_poly.type
_entity_poly.pdbx_seq_one_letter_code
_entity_poly.pdbx_strand_id
1 'polypeptide(L)' 'DEDKSLNLLKKSLLIAPENVQVIFRAATIYEKLGNRDQSLHWIEDAIKKGYSQSDIENQPELKELIADARYKVLVKQDND' A
#
# COMPACT_ATOMS: atom_id res chain seq x y z
N ASP A 1 13.74 0.06 -13.71
CA ASP A 1 13.04 1.28 -14.13
C ASP A 1 11.88 1.61 -13.20
N GLU A 2 12.19 2.36 -12.14
CA GLU A 2 11.23 2.95 -11.21
C GLU A 2 10.16 3.79 -11.93
N ASP A 3 10.59 4.63 -12.88
CA ASP A 3 9.70 5.48 -13.68
C ASP A 3 8.66 4.68 -14.48
N LYS A 4 9.04 3.49 -14.96
CA LYS A 4 8.12 2.62 -15.71
C LYS A 4 7.05 2.04 -14.79
N SER A 5 7.43 1.62 -13.59
CA SER A 5 6.50 1.10 -12.58
C SER A 5 5.50 2.16 -12.13
N LEU A 6 5.97 3.38 -11.88
CA LEU A 6 5.09 4.50 -11.51
C LEU A 6 4.15 4.90 -12.65
N ASN A 7 4.63 4.92 -13.90
CA ASN A 7 3.77 5.23 -15.04
C ASN A 7 2.69 4.17 -15.28
N LEU A 8 3.02 2.89 -15.12
CA LEU A 8 2.02 1.81 -15.21
C LEU A 8 1.01 1.90 -14.06
N LEU A 9 1.48 2.17 -12.85
CA LEU A 9 0.62 2.34 -11.69
C LEU A 9 -0.38 3.49 -11.88
N LYS A 10 0.09 4.67 -12.33
CA LYS A 10 -0.77 5.82 -12.62
C LYS A 10 -1.85 5.47 -13.64
N LYS A 11 -1.50 4.74 -14.71
CA LYS A 11 -2.49 4.27 -15.70
C LYS A 11 -3.50 3.30 -15.09
N SER A 12 -3.04 2.36 -14.27
CA SER A 12 -3.93 1.41 -13.59
C SER A 12 -4.90 2.10 -12.64
N LEU A 13 -4.44 3.11 -11.88
CA LEU A 13 -5.30 3.91 -11.00
C LEU A 13 -6.32 4.76 -11.78
N LEU A 14 -5.97 5.23 -12.99
CA LEU A 14 -6.93 5.93 -13.86
C LEU A 14 -8.02 5.00 -14.41
N ILE A 15 -7.67 3.74 -14.71
CA ILE A 15 -8.60 2.76 -15.29
C ILE A 15 -9.50 2.16 -14.20
N ALA A 16 -8.94 1.91 -13.01
CA ALA A 16 -9.62 1.23 -11.93
C ALA A 16 -9.25 1.86 -10.57
N PRO A 17 -9.72 3.09 -10.28
CA PRO A 17 -9.35 3.85 -9.08
C PRO A 17 -9.82 3.20 -7.78
N GLU A 18 -10.87 2.37 -7.84
CA GLU A 18 -11.42 1.69 -6.66
C GLU A 18 -10.97 0.24 -6.54
N ASN A 19 -10.14 -0.23 -7.47
CA ASN A 19 -9.65 -1.60 -7.40
C ASN A 19 -8.59 -1.71 -6.30
N VAL A 20 -8.97 -2.36 -5.21
CA VAL A 20 -8.14 -2.50 -4.01
C VAL A 20 -6.81 -3.19 -4.29
N GLN A 21 -6.74 -4.09 -5.28
CA GLN A 21 -5.47 -4.69 -5.70
C GLN A 21 -4.53 -3.68 -6.37
N VAL A 22 -5.08 -2.72 -7.12
CA VAL A 22 -4.29 -1.64 -7.74
C VAL A 22 -3.78 -0.67 -6.68
N ILE A 23 -4.62 -0.34 -5.70
CA ILE A 23 -4.28 0.53 -4.55
C ILE A 23 -3.19 -0.13 -3.70
N PHE A 24 -3.35 -1.40 -3.35
CA PHE A 24 -2.31 -2.17 -2.65
C PHE A 24 -1.00 -2.23 -3.47
N ARG A 25 -1.09 -2.43 -4.78
CA ARG A 25 0.09 -2.44 -5.64
C ARG A 25 0.79 -1.09 -5.66
N ALA A 26 0.05 0.03 -5.53
CA ALA A 26 0.63 1.35 -5.35
C ALA A 26 1.54 1.39 -4.12
N ALA A 27 1.05 0.91 -2.98
CA ALA A 27 1.82 0.86 -1.74
C ALA A 27 3.13 0.08 -1.90
N THR A 28 3.08 -1.12 -2.49
CA THR A 28 4.28 -1.94 -2.68
C THR A 28 5.30 -1.29 -3.61
N ILE A 29 4.85 -0.54 -4.63
CA ILE A 29 5.74 0.20 -5.51
C ILE A 29 6.41 1.31 -4.71
N TYR A 30 5.66 2.18 -4.02
CA TYR A 30 6.25 3.26 -3.23
C TYR A 30 7.20 2.77 -2.14
N GLU A 31 6.93 1.62 -1.52
CA GLU A 31 7.85 1.01 -0.56
C GLU A 31 9.17 0.60 -1.21
N LYS A 32 9.10 -0.04 -2.39
CA LYS A 32 10.29 -0.43 -3.17
C LYS A 32 11.13 0.77 -3.61
N LEU A 33 10.53 1.95 -3.71
CA LEU A 33 11.20 3.21 -4.04
C LEU A 33 11.71 3.96 -2.80
N GLY A 34 11.54 3.40 -1.60
CA GLY A 34 11.92 4.04 -0.35
C GLY A 34 11.00 5.19 0.07
N ASN A 35 9.89 5.41 -0.65
CA ASN A 35 8.91 6.42 -0.30
C ASN A 35 7.88 5.85 0.67
N ARG A 36 8.33 5.67 1.92
CA ARG A 36 7.54 5.07 3.00
C ARG A 36 6.25 5.85 3.27
N ASP A 37 6.28 7.18 3.17
CA ASP A 37 5.12 8.02 3.47
C ASP A 37 3.98 7.78 2.46
N GLN A 38 4.30 7.74 1.17
CA GLN A 38 3.33 7.37 0.15
C GLN A 38 2.87 5.93 0.33
N SER A 39 3.78 5.01 0.63
CA SER A 39 3.40 3.61 0.84
C SER A 39 2.38 3.46 1.97
N LEU A 40 2.59 4.09 3.12
CA LEU A 40 1.66 4.07 4.25
C LEU A 40 0.30 4.67 3.90
N HIS A 41 0.28 5.77 3.13
CA HIS A 41 -0.98 6.37 2.66
C HIS A 41 -1.79 5.39 1.80
N TRP A 42 -1.13 4.67 0.87
CA TRP A 42 -1.80 3.69 0.02
C TRP A 42 -2.20 2.42 0.78
N ILE A 43 -1.44 2.01 1.81
CA ILE A 43 -1.83 0.92 2.71
C ILE A 43 -3.08 1.27 3.51
N GLU A 44 -3.14 2.49 4.05
CA GLU A 44 -4.33 2.98 4.76
C GLU A 44 -5.57 2.96 3.86
N ASP A 45 -5.46 3.46 2.63
CA ASP A 45 -6.58 3.44 1.68
C ASP A 45 -6.99 2.01 1.28
N ALA A 46 -6.01 1.11 1.11
CA ALA A 46 -6.29 -0.30 0.83
C ALA A 46 -7.08 -0.96 1.96
N ILE A 47 -6.66 -0.76 3.22
CA ILE A 47 -7.33 -1.30 4.41
C ILE A 47 -8.77 -0.75 4.50
N LYS A 48 -8.94 0.57 4.38
CA LYS A 48 -10.27 1.22 4.41
C LYS A 48 -11.23 0.72 3.32
N LYS A 49 -10.69 0.21 2.22
CA LYS A 49 -11.45 -0.38 1.10
C LYS A 49 -11.61 -1.90 1.21
N GLY A 50 -11.22 -2.49 2.33
CA GLY A 50 -11.42 -3.90 2.64
C GLY A 50 -10.28 -4.83 2.18
N TYR A 51 -9.08 -4.31 1.91
CA TYR A 51 -7.93 -5.17 1.71
C TYR A 51 -7.57 -5.88 3.02
N SER A 52 -7.30 -7.17 2.94
CA SER A 52 -6.95 -7.99 4.11
C SER A 52 -5.64 -7.49 4.73
N GLN A 53 -5.70 -7.10 6.01
CA GLN A 53 -4.51 -6.79 6.80
C GLN A 53 -3.53 -7.98 6.81
N SER A 54 -4.05 -9.20 6.97
CA SER A 54 -3.24 -10.42 6.92
C SER A 54 -2.51 -10.58 5.59
N ASP A 55 -3.15 -10.20 4.48
CA ASP A 55 -2.51 -10.26 3.16
C ASP A 55 -1.39 -9.21 3.04
N ILE A 56 -1.54 -8.04 3.68
CA ILE A 56 -0.46 -7.03 3.77
C ILE A 56 0.70 -7.58 4.61
N GLU A 57 0.41 -8.16 5.78
CA GLU A 57 1.42 -8.65 6.72
C GLU A 57 2.22 -9.85 6.19
N ASN A 58 1.64 -10.63 5.27
CA ASN A 58 2.30 -11.75 4.62
C ASN A 58 3.29 -11.35 3.52
N GLN A 59 3.40 -10.05 3.20
CA GLN A 59 4.20 -9.59 2.05
C GLN A 59 5.64 -9.26 2.46
N PRO A 60 6.65 -10.03 1.99
CA PRO A 60 8.02 -9.85 2.43
C PRO A 60 8.58 -8.46 2.10
N GLU A 61 8.17 -7.85 0.98
CA GLU A 61 8.61 -6.51 0.62
C GLU A 61 8.09 -5.40 1.55
N LEU A 62 7.03 -5.67 2.33
CA LEU A 62 6.44 -4.71 3.25
C LEU A 62 6.95 -4.87 4.68
N LYS A 63 7.85 -5.82 4.95
CA LYS A 63 8.36 -6.11 6.31
C LYS A 63 8.77 -4.85 7.07
N GLU A 64 9.55 -3.98 6.42
CA GLU A 64 10.05 -2.76 7.05
C GLU A 64 8.93 -1.72 7.26
N LEU A 65 7.91 -1.70 6.40
CA LEU A 65 6.70 -0.89 6.57
C LEU A 65 5.82 -1.42 7.71
N ILE A 66 5.63 -2.73 7.82
CA ILE A 66 4.86 -3.38 8.90
C ILE A 66 5.51 -3.12 10.26
N ALA A 67 6.85 -3.06 10.30
CA ALA A 67 7.59 -2.72 11.50
C ALA A 67 7.42 -1.25 11.94
N ASP A 68 7.04 -0.36 11.01
CA ASP A 68 6.83 1.07 11.26
C ASP A 68 5.73 1.28 12.30
N ALA A 69 6.00 2.15 13.28
CA ALA A 69 5.03 2.46 14.33
C ALA A 69 3.73 3.04 13.75
N ARG A 70 3.81 3.76 12.62
CA ARG A 70 2.64 4.34 11.94
C ARG A 70 1.73 3.25 11.38
N TYR A 71 2.27 2.19 10.80
CA TYR A 71 1.45 1.04 10.35
C TYR A 71 0.67 0.42 11.52
N LYS A 72 1.33 0.23 12.67
CA LYS A 72 0.68 -0.30 13.89
C LYS A 72 -0.45 0.59 14.41
N VAL A 73 -0.37 1.90 14.22
CA VAL A 73 -1.46 2.82 14.55
C VAL A 73 -2.61 2.68 13.55
N LEU A 74 -2.29 2.64 12.25
CA LEU A 74 -3.29 2.48 11.19
C LEU A 74 -4.17 1.24 11.39
N VAL A 75 -3.56 0.07 11.62
CA VAL A 75 -4.31 -1.19 11.79
C VAL A 75 -5.07 -1.27 13.11
N LYS A 76 -4.68 -0.51 14.13
CA LYS A 76 -5.45 -0.44 15.38
C LYS A 76 -6.73 0.37 15.21
N GLN A 77 -6.69 1.43 14.40
CA GLN A 77 -7.83 2.33 14.18
C GLN A 77 -8.95 1.70 13.35
N ASP A 78 -8.65 0.69 12.53
CA ASP A 78 -9.66 -0.01 11.71
C ASP A 78 -10.42 -1.09 12.51
N ASN A 79 -9.87 -1.53 13.65
CA ASN A 79 -10.45 -2.57 14.50
C ASN A 79 -11.33 -2.02 15.65
N ASP A 80 -11.54 -0.70 15.72
CA ASP A 80 -12.45 0.00 16.66
C ASP A 80 -13.73 0.47 15.94
#